data_AF-A0A2C9KRT0-F1
#
_entry.id   AF-A0A2C9KRT0-F1
#
_cell.length_a   1.000
_cell.length_b   1.000
_cell.length_c   1.000
_cell.angle_alpha   90.00
_cell.angle_beta   90.00
_cell.angle_gamma   90.00
#
_symmetry.space_group_name_H-M   'P 1'
#
loop_
_entity.id
_entity.type
_entity.pdbx_description
1 polymer ?
#
loop_
_entity_poly.entity_id
_entity_poly.type
_entity_poly.pdbx_seq_one_letter_code
_entity_poly.pdbx_strand_id
1 'polypeptide(L)'
;MENGRTKSKAETEYSQFINFFCDHSSEENDDGPIVLYSPYLVLSELEGECLEWIRRYLAMHNCPRSLLSQLMRAVFTRFHDKVKLSDYYVEMEAQQTNYNTDGGTDEDKNVQPQLDAAKLLGKVLSEVKETLLSWKHSPPTYTSNLSDFLVSSYAIKNTRRKMEDKHVLITDLNTLYGLNNCPPQSYFAIFDGHGGSEAATYAATHLHGHLVIDHNFACDPGLAMKQAYKTTDYSFVQKAKREDLRSGTTGISVLIRGSDVHLGWLGDSQAIIVQSGKPVKIMEPHKPEREDEKRRIEALGGCVLFIGTWRVNGNIAVSRAIGDITHKPFISSDADVTSFQLTTQDEYIVIACDGLWDVLDPLQVTHLVYDHVQSSSDDIVGVANILVNAAKDKGSSDNISVIVVFFKTALADPNNTHLPLGLNELRDTLPTSAPERIDTLPTSAPEMRGTLPSSACNSSSAANDKSNMQTKDSSASSISLESSLGLSNHSSQVLASQSHIKLGRVTSCHKVKLKS
;
A
#
# COMPACT_ATOMS: atom_id res chain seq x y z
N MET A 1 37.16 14.73 -30.46
CA MET A 1 36.89 13.28 -30.34
C MET A 1 36.01 13.12 -29.12
N GLU A 2 34.68 13.15 -29.30
CA GLU A 2 33.74 12.83 -28.23
C GLU A 2 33.80 11.32 -28.00
N ASN A 3 34.17 10.92 -26.77
CA ASN A 3 34.13 9.54 -26.36
C ASN A 3 32.68 9.04 -26.41
N GLY A 4 32.38 8.21 -27.41
CA GLY A 4 31.10 7.52 -27.54
C GLY A 4 30.89 6.55 -26.40
N ARG A 5 30.34 7.02 -25.28
CA ARG A 5 29.82 6.17 -24.22
C ARG A 5 28.56 5.50 -24.76
N THR A 6 28.61 4.19 -24.94
CA THR A 6 27.43 3.37 -25.25
C THR A 6 26.42 3.54 -24.11
N LYS A 7 25.22 4.01 -24.44
CA LYS A 7 24.11 4.14 -23.48
C LYS A 7 23.78 2.75 -22.91
N SER A 8 23.52 2.69 -21.61
CA SER A 8 23.02 1.47 -20.97
C SER A 8 21.62 1.10 -21.49
N LYS A 9 21.21 -0.17 -21.30
CA LYS A 9 19.86 -0.64 -21.64
C LYS A 9 18.78 0.23 -20.98
N ALA A 10 18.96 0.59 -19.71
CA ALA A 10 18.05 1.48 -18.96
C ALA A 10 18.00 2.89 -19.55
N GLU A 11 19.15 3.51 -19.88
CA GLU A 11 19.17 4.84 -20.51
C GLU A 11 18.49 4.86 -21.88
N THR A 12 18.53 3.74 -22.60
CA THR A 12 17.83 3.57 -23.88
C THR A 12 16.32 3.47 -23.66
N GLU A 13 15.87 2.63 -22.72
CA GLU A 13 14.45 2.49 -22.34
C GLU A 13 13.87 3.83 -21.84
N TYR A 14 14.63 4.58 -21.04
CA TYR A 14 14.19 5.88 -20.53
C TYR A 14 14.05 6.89 -21.67
N SER A 15 15.04 6.94 -22.55
CA SER A 15 14.99 7.81 -23.74
C SER A 15 13.78 7.45 -24.62
N GLN A 16 13.49 6.16 -24.81
CA GLN A 16 12.33 5.70 -25.60
C GLN A 16 11.01 6.13 -24.96
N PHE A 17 10.84 5.88 -23.66
CA PHE A 17 9.65 6.30 -22.92
C PHE A 17 9.44 7.82 -22.98
N ILE A 18 10.49 8.60 -22.66
CA ILE A 18 10.39 10.07 -22.63
C ILE A 18 10.02 10.62 -24.02
N ASN A 19 10.68 10.15 -25.08
CA ASN A 19 10.37 10.59 -26.44
C ASN A 19 8.93 10.21 -26.83
N PHE A 20 8.55 8.95 -26.61
CA PHE A 20 7.19 8.48 -26.90
C PHE A 20 6.14 9.32 -26.17
N PHE A 21 6.34 9.56 -24.87
CA PHE A 21 5.45 10.40 -24.08
C PHE A 21 5.35 11.81 -24.65
N CYS A 22 6.48 12.50 -24.85
CA CYS A 22 6.49 13.87 -25.33
C CYS A 22 5.90 14.04 -26.74
N ASP A 23 6.03 13.03 -27.61
CA ASP A 23 5.51 13.08 -28.97
C ASP A 23 3.98 12.81 -29.03
N HIS A 24 3.39 12.23 -27.99
CA HIS A 24 1.96 11.86 -27.94
C HIS A 24 1.16 12.57 -26.85
N SER A 25 1.79 13.38 -25.99
CA SER A 25 1.13 14.08 -24.87
C SER A 25 0.40 15.39 -25.25
N SER A 26 0.32 15.72 -26.55
CA SER A 26 -0.19 17.00 -27.07
C SER A 26 -1.70 17.04 -27.34
N GLU A 27 -2.46 15.97 -27.09
CA GLU A 27 -3.92 16.03 -27.23
C GLU A 27 -4.53 16.80 -26.05
N GLU A 28 -5.19 17.93 -26.34
CA GLU A 28 -5.69 18.96 -25.42
C GLU A 28 -6.77 18.51 -24.40
N ASN A 29 -7.03 17.21 -24.24
CA ASN A 29 -8.01 16.66 -23.29
C ASN A 29 -7.47 15.48 -22.47
N ASP A 30 -6.16 15.43 -22.25
CA ASP A 30 -5.52 14.42 -21.39
C ASP A 30 -5.49 14.86 -19.92
N ASP A 31 -6.66 15.12 -19.32
CA ASP A 31 -6.78 15.21 -17.85
C ASP A 31 -6.51 13.85 -17.19
N GLY A 32 -6.53 12.76 -17.97
CA GLY A 32 -6.51 11.40 -17.48
C GLY A 32 -7.73 11.10 -16.58
N PRO A 33 -8.27 9.88 -16.56
CA PRO A 33 -9.35 9.50 -15.64
C PRO A 33 -8.80 9.30 -14.20
N ILE A 34 -7.99 10.23 -13.69
CA ILE A 34 -7.58 10.20 -12.28
C ILE A 34 -8.80 10.59 -11.44
N VAL A 35 -9.53 9.57 -11.03
CA VAL A 35 -10.60 9.71 -10.03
C VAL A 35 -9.97 10.23 -8.74
N LEU A 36 -10.33 11.46 -8.39
CA LEU A 36 -10.05 12.04 -7.08
C LEU A 36 -10.94 11.37 -6.03
N TYR A 37 -10.33 10.90 -4.95
CA TYR A 37 -11.06 10.30 -3.83
C TYR A 37 -11.69 11.34 -2.90
N SER A 38 -11.25 12.60 -3.01
CA SER A 38 -11.77 13.73 -2.26
C SER A 38 -11.68 14.99 -3.11
N PRO A 39 -12.68 15.88 -3.04
CA PRO A 39 -12.58 17.21 -3.65
C PRO A 39 -11.57 18.12 -2.95
N TYR A 40 -11.20 17.79 -1.70
CA TYR A 40 -10.35 18.61 -0.86
C TYR A 40 -9.25 17.79 -0.18
N LEU A 41 -8.12 18.42 0.07
CA LEU A 41 -7.07 17.88 0.94
C LEU A 41 -6.52 18.94 1.89
N VAL A 42 -5.96 18.51 3.02
CA VAL A 42 -5.22 19.37 3.94
C VAL A 42 -3.72 19.32 3.65
N LEU A 43 -2.95 20.27 4.19
CA LEU A 43 -1.51 20.40 3.88
C LEU A 43 -0.70 19.13 4.20
N SER A 44 -1.05 18.39 5.26
CA SER A 44 -0.38 17.14 5.61
C SER A 44 -0.61 16.01 4.60
N GLU A 45 -1.66 16.10 3.78
CA GLU A 45 -1.99 15.12 2.73
C GLU A 45 -1.31 15.44 1.40
N LEU A 46 -0.78 16.67 1.23
CA LEU A 46 -0.33 17.20 -0.06
C LEU A 46 0.73 16.34 -0.75
N GLU A 47 1.81 15.97 -0.05
CA GLU A 47 2.88 15.19 -0.67
C GLU A 47 2.41 13.80 -1.10
N GLY A 48 1.67 13.11 -0.24
CA GLY A 48 1.14 11.78 -0.55
C GLY A 48 0.17 11.81 -1.74
N GLU A 49 -0.81 12.71 -1.73
CA GLU A 49 -1.78 12.84 -2.83
C GLU A 49 -1.10 13.18 -4.16
N CYS A 50 -0.18 14.16 -4.18
CA CYS A 50 0.54 14.52 -5.40
C CYS A 50 1.37 13.36 -5.93
N LEU A 51 2.14 12.66 -5.08
CA LEU A 51 2.93 11.51 -5.50
C LEU A 51 2.05 10.40 -6.07
N GLU A 52 0.91 10.12 -5.44
CA GLU A 52 -0.02 9.09 -5.91
C GLU A 52 -0.67 9.47 -7.25
N TRP A 53 -1.05 10.74 -7.45
CA TRP A 53 -1.56 11.20 -8.75
C TRP A 53 -0.51 11.08 -9.85
N ILE A 54 0.74 11.48 -9.57
CA ILE A 54 1.86 11.32 -10.50
C ILE A 54 2.07 9.84 -10.83
N ARG A 55 2.08 8.97 -9.82
CA ARG A 55 2.27 7.52 -10.00
C ARG A 55 1.18 6.92 -10.88
N ARG A 56 -0.09 7.22 -10.62
CA ARG A 56 -1.25 6.73 -11.40
C ARG A 56 -1.19 7.21 -12.84
N TYR A 57 -0.89 8.50 -13.04
CA TYR A 57 -0.74 9.07 -14.38
C TYR A 57 0.38 8.35 -15.15
N LEU A 58 1.58 8.27 -14.58
CA LEU A 58 2.72 7.62 -15.22
C LEU A 58 2.50 6.13 -15.50
N ALA A 59 1.78 5.42 -14.62
CA ALA A 59 1.40 4.03 -14.86
C ALA A 59 0.49 3.87 -16.08
N MET A 60 -0.46 4.78 -16.29
CA MET A 60 -1.33 4.78 -17.48
C MET A 60 -0.54 4.98 -18.78
N HIS A 61 0.59 5.67 -18.73
CA HIS A 61 1.49 5.87 -19.86
C HIS A 61 2.62 4.83 -19.94
N ASN A 62 2.54 3.72 -19.20
CA ASN A 62 3.55 2.64 -19.19
C ASN A 62 4.97 3.13 -18.81
N CYS A 63 5.07 4.05 -17.84
CA CYS A 63 6.37 4.48 -17.34
C CYS A 63 7.19 3.29 -16.80
N PRO A 64 8.47 3.14 -17.21
CA PRO A 64 9.34 2.08 -16.70
C PRO A 64 9.45 2.14 -15.17
N ARG A 65 9.30 0.98 -14.50
CA ARG A 65 9.33 0.90 -13.02
C ARG A 65 10.62 1.48 -12.42
N SER A 66 11.74 1.29 -13.10
CA SER A 66 13.05 1.78 -12.66
C SER A 66 13.23 3.30 -12.82
N LEU A 67 12.37 3.97 -13.59
CA LEU A 67 12.33 5.43 -13.74
C LEU A 67 11.32 6.09 -12.78
N LEU A 68 10.32 5.33 -12.33
CA LEU A 68 9.13 5.83 -11.64
C LEU A 68 9.46 6.68 -10.40
N SER A 69 10.25 6.17 -9.44
CA SER A 69 10.62 6.92 -8.23
C SER A 69 11.35 8.22 -8.53
N GLN A 70 12.27 8.20 -9.51
CA GLN A 70 13.06 9.36 -9.90
C GLN A 70 12.19 10.44 -10.54
N LEU A 71 11.27 10.04 -11.41
CA LEU A 71 10.34 10.95 -12.07
C LEU A 71 9.31 11.51 -11.08
N MET A 72 8.74 10.68 -10.22
CA MET A 72 7.83 11.11 -9.15
C MET A 72 8.46 12.18 -8.27
N ARG A 73 9.67 11.94 -7.75
CA ARG A 73 10.37 12.92 -6.91
C ARG A 73 10.74 14.17 -7.69
N ALA A 74 11.24 14.05 -8.92
CA ALA A 74 11.59 15.22 -9.73
C ALA A 74 10.39 16.14 -10.00
N VAL A 75 9.24 15.55 -10.37
CA VAL A 75 7.99 16.29 -10.59
C VAL A 75 7.52 16.96 -9.29
N PHE A 76 7.46 16.22 -8.18
CA PHE A 76 7.00 16.77 -6.91
C PHE A 76 7.91 17.90 -6.40
N THR A 77 9.24 17.77 -6.51
CA THR A 77 10.17 18.84 -6.15
C THR A 77 9.93 20.10 -6.99
N ARG A 78 9.74 19.95 -8.32
CA ARG A 78 9.44 21.09 -9.19
C ARG A 78 8.10 21.74 -8.86
N PHE A 79 7.09 20.94 -8.59
CA PHE A 79 5.78 21.41 -8.12
C PHE A 79 5.94 22.20 -6.83
N HIS A 80 6.58 21.62 -5.82
CA HIS A 80 6.76 22.25 -4.51
C HIS A 80 7.56 23.56 -4.59
N ASP A 81 8.60 23.64 -5.43
CA ASP A 81 9.45 24.82 -5.54
C ASP A 81 8.80 25.98 -6.31
N LYS A 82 7.90 25.68 -7.27
CA LYS A 82 7.30 26.69 -8.16
C LYS A 82 5.90 27.11 -7.78
N VAL A 83 5.16 26.25 -7.08
CA VAL A 83 3.73 26.45 -6.86
C VAL A 83 3.50 27.22 -5.57
N LYS A 84 2.80 28.35 -5.70
CA LYS A 84 2.34 29.13 -4.55
C LYS A 84 1.01 28.54 -4.05
N LEU A 85 1.07 27.75 -2.97
CA LEU A 85 -0.10 27.05 -2.43
C LEU A 85 -1.27 27.97 -2.05
N SER A 86 -1.03 29.27 -1.83
CA SER A 86 -2.11 30.23 -1.56
C SER A 86 -3.18 30.27 -2.63
N ASP A 87 -2.79 29.97 -3.87
CA ASP A 87 -3.66 30.10 -5.04
C ASP A 87 -4.62 28.90 -5.18
N TYR A 88 -4.48 27.91 -4.30
CA TYR A 88 -5.22 26.65 -4.30
C TYR A 88 -6.06 26.45 -3.04
N TYR A 89 -5.99 27.37 -2.05
CA TYR A 89 -6.89 27.30 -0.91
C TYR A 89 -8.34 27.54 -1.36
N VAL A 90 -9.24 26.75 -0.79
CA VAL A 90 -10.67 26.93 -0.98
C VAL A 90 -11.11 28.12 -0.14
N GLU A 91 -11.80 29.09 -0.74
CA GLU A 91 -12.44 30.16 -0.01
C GLU A 91 -13.54 29.54 0.87
N MET A 92 -13.40 29.66 2.19
CA MET A 92 -14.43 29.21 3.11
C MET A 92 -15.63 30.13 2.97
N GLU A 93 -16.66 29.72 2.23
CA GLU A 93 -17.98 30.31 2.40
C GLU A 93 -18.40 30.11 3.86
N ALA A 94 -18.98 31.16 4.47
CA ALA A 94 -19.46 31.18 5.85
C ALA A 94 -20.70 30.27 6.06
N GLN A 95 -20.63 29.01 5.64
CA GLN A 95 -21.66 27.99 5.80
C GLN A 95 -21.19 26.92 6.79
N GLN A 96 -20.88 27.33 8.01
CA GLN A 96 -20.78 26.43 9.17
C GLN A 96 -21.44 27.07 10.39
N THR A 97 -22.72 27.42 10.25
CA THR A 97 -23.64 27.57 11.37
C THR A 97 -24.75 26.53 11.20
N ASN A 98 -24.48 25.27 11.59
CA ASN A 98 -25.52 24.29 12.00
C ASN A 98 -24.97 22.93 12.51
N TYR A 99 -23.75 22.89 13.07
CA TYR A 99 -23.36 21.77 13.94
C TYR A 99 -23.45 22.20 15.42
N ASN A 100 -24.69 22.43 15.88
CA ASN A 100 -25.10 22.29 17.28
C ASN A 100 -25.84 20.95 17.34
N THR A 101 -25.67 20.01 18.27
CA THR A 101 -24.98 19.89 19.56
C THR A 101 -25.02 18.41 19.89
N ASP A 102 -23.90 17.81 20.33
CA ASP A 102 -23.85 17.02 21.56
C ASP A 102 -22.41 16.52 21.83
N GLY A 103 -21.80 17.07 22.88
CA GLY A 103 -20.72 16.40 23.64
C GLY A 103 -19.26 16.59 23.21
N GLY A 104 -18.91 17.36 22.17
CA GLY A 104 -17.52 17.57 21.76
C GLY A 104 -16.76 18.57 22.63
N THR A 105 -15.61 18.18 23.18
CA THR A 105 -14.63 19.05 23.85
C THR A 105 -14.12 20.14 22.89
N ASP A 106 -13.75 21.32 23.40
CA ASP A 106 -13.33 22.53 22.65
C ASP A 106 -12.16 22.36 21.63
N GLU A 107 -11.56 21.17 21.50
CA GLU A 107 -10.51 20.85 20.52
C GLU A 107 -11.03 20.68 19.06
N ASP A 108 -12.33 20.47 18.85
CA ASP A 108 -12.92 20.23 17.52
C ASP A 108 -13.15 21.50 16.66
N LYS A 109 -12.71 22.69 17.12
CA LYS A 109 -12.95 23.99 16.44
C LYS A 109 -11.83 24.45 15.50
N ASN A 110 -10.72 23.71 15.38
CA ASN A 110 -9.62 24.14 14.51
C ASN A 110 -9.84 23.63 13.07
N VAL A 111 -10.70 24.32 12.31
CA VAL A 111 -10.91 24.00 10.89
C VAL A 111 -9.62 24.26 10.13
N GLN A 112 -8.94 23.19 9.73
CA GLN A 112 -7.72 23.31 8.94
C GLN A 112 -8.04 23.87 7.55
N PRO A 113 -7.21 24.78 7.02
CA PRO A 113 -7.33 25.24 5.64
C PRO A 113 -7.32 24.07 4.66
N GLN A 114 -8.24 24.09 3.70
CA GLN A 114 -8.40 23.05 2.69
C GLN A 114 -7.94 23.54 1.32
N LEU A 115 -7.32 22.64 0.56
CA LEU A 115 -6.85 22.88 -0.80
C LEU A 115 -7.78 22.21 -1.81
N ASP A 116 -8.01 22.86 -2.94
CA ASP A 116 -8.79 22.34 -4.07
C ASP A 116 -8.01 21.23 -4.80
N ALA A 117 -8.47 19.99 -4.65
CA ALA A 117 -7.78 18.82 -5.19
C ALA A 117 -7.76 18.82 -6.73
N ALA A 118 -8.82 19.29 -7.38
CA ALA A 118 -8.93 19.30 -8.84
C ALA A 118 -7.97 20.31 -9.47
N LYS A 119 -7.90 21.52 -8.92
CA LYS A 119 -6.94 22.54 -9.37
C LYS A 119 -5.50 22.08 -9.16
N LEU A 120 -5.21 21.46 -8.01
CA LEU A 120 -3.90 20.91 -7.72
C LEU A 120 -3.51 19.79 -8.67
N LEU A 121 -4.43 18.84 -8.93
CA LEU A 121 -4.21 17.75 -9.88
C LEU A 121 -3.81 18.29 -11.25
N GLY A 122 -4.58 19.24 -11.81
CA GLY A 122 -4.24 19.85 -13.10
C GLY A 122 -2.85 20.48 -13.12
N LYS A 123 -2.45 21.15 -12.01
CA LYS A 123 -1.10 21.71 -11.90
C LYS A 123 -0.01 20.63 -11.80
N VAL A 124 -0.24 19.57 -11.04
CA VAL A 124 0.69 18.45 -10.90
C VAL A 124 0.91 17.75 -12.23
N LEU A 125 -0.16 17.47 -12.99
CA LEU A 125 -0.06 16.84 -14.31
C LEU A 125 0.67 17.74 -15.32
N SER A 126 0.45 19.05 -15.26
CA SER A 126 1.25 20.01 -16.03
C SER A 126 2.75 19.90 -15.70
N GLU A 127 3.13 19.78 -14.42
CA GLU A 127 4.54 19.59 -14.05
C GLU A 127 5.12 18.23 -14.47
N VAL A 128 4.30 17.17 -14.61
CA VAL A 128 4.75 15.91 -15.22
C VAL A 128 5.21 16.16 -16.66
N LYS A 129 4.36 16.81 -17.47
CA LYS A 129 4.66 17.12 -18.88
C LYS A 129 5.90 17.99 -19.00
N GLU A 130 6.00 19.06 -18.21
CA GLU A 130 7.16 19.97 -18.19
C GLU A 130 8.46 19.27 -17.78
N THR A 131 8.39 18.33 -16.83
CA THR A 131 9.56 17.56 -16.39
C THR A 131 10.06 16.65 -17.50
N LEU A 132 9.16 15.88 -18.13
CA LEU A 132 9.51 14.98 -19.23
C LEU A 132 10.03 15.74 -20.45
N LEU A 133 9.44 16.88 -20.80
CA LEU A 133 9.95 17.76 -21.87
C LEU A 133 11.37 18.24 -21.57
N SER A 134 11.66 18.64 -20.33
CA SER A 134 13.01 19.05 -19.94
C SER A 134 14.03 17.91 -20.03
N TRP A 135 13.58 16.66 -19.87
CA TRP A 135 14.41 15.46 -19.95
C TRP A 135 14.56 14.91 -21.37
N LYS A 136 13.79 15.39 -22.35
CA LYS A 136 13.84 14.94 -23.76
C LYS A 136 15.25 15.00 -24.35
N HIS A 137 16.01 16.05 -24.03
CA HIS A 137 17.37 16.24 -24.53
C HIS A 137 18.46 15.79 -23.55
N SER A 138 18.13 15.63 -22.28
CA SER A 138 19.07 15.20 -21.23
C SER A 138 18.34 14.27 -20.26
N PRO A 139 18.12 13.00 -20.65
CA PRO A 139 17.44 12.05 -19.79
C PRO A 139 18.27 11.81 -18.53
N PRO A 140 17.61 11.51 -17.40
CA PRO A 140 18.31 11.27 -16.16
C PRO A 140 19.23 10.06 -16.30
N THR A 141 20.37 10.11 -15.62
CA THR A 141 21.27 8.97 -15.53
C THR A 141 20.69 7.96 -14.54
N TYR A 142 20.83 6.68 -14.87
CA TYR A 142 20.41 5.58 -14.00
C TYR A 142 21.12 5.67 -12.65
N THR A 143 20.36 5.84 -11.57
CA THR A 143 20.87 5.73 -10.20
C THR A 143 20.84 4.27 -9.79
N SER A 144 22.01 3.64 -9.71
CA SER A 144 22.21 2.20 -9.45
C SER A 144 21.91 1.74 -8.01
N ASN A 145 21.05 2.46 -7.28
CA ASN A 145 20.72 2.15 -5.88
C ASN A 145 19.38 1.40 -5.75
N LEU A 146 18.79 0.93 -6.85
CA LEU A 146 17.61 0.07 -6.83
C LEU A 146 17.94 -1.24 -6.09
N SER A 147 17.00 -1.77 -5.31
CA SER A 147 17.13 -3.15 -4.84
C SER A 147 17.05 -4.10 -6.04
N ASP A 148 17.92 -5.11 -6.10
CA ASP A 148 17.89 -6.17 -7.11
C ASP A 148 16.76 -7.20 -6.89
N PHE A 149 15.81 -6.92 -5.97
CA PHE A 149 14.71 -7.82 -5.69
C PHE A 149 13.77 -7.95 -6.88
N LEU A 150 13.52 -9.19 -7.29
CA LEU A 150 12.43 -9.50 -8.20
C LEU A 150 11.13 -9.50 -7.42
N VAL A 151 10.12 -8.82 -7.95
CA VAL A 151 8.82 -8.65 -7.28
C VAL A 151 7.70 -9.09 -8.21
N SER A 152 6.90 -10.04 -7.74
CA SER A 152 5.64 -10.43 -8.36
C SER A 152 4.50 -9.87 -7.52
N SER A 153 3.51 -9.24 -8.16
CA SER A 153 2.30 -8.83 -7.48
C SER A 153 1.09 -9.06 -8.36
N TYR A 154 -0.02 -9.44 -7.74
CA TYR A 154 -1.29 -9.59 -8.42
C TYR A 154 -2.43 -9.35 -7.45
N ALA A 155 -3.47 -8.65 -7.92
CA ALA A 155 -4.60 -8.27 -7.10
C ALA A 155 -5.88 -8.33 -7.93
N ILE A 156 -6.94 -8.93 -7.38
CA ILE A 156 -8.23 -9.06 -8.05
C ILE A 156 -9.39 -8.79 -7.10
N LYS A 157 -10.47 -8.24 -7.67
CA LYS A 157 -11.76 -8.10 -6.98
C LYS A 157 -12.40 -9.45 -6.63
N ASN A 158 -12.15 -10.45 -7.48
CA ASN A 158 -12.78 -11.77 -7.43
C ASN A 158 -14.32 -11.65 -7.40
N THR A 159 -15.00 -12.29 -6.45
CA THR A 159 -16.48 -12.35 -6.35
C THR A 159 -17.09 -11.17 -5.61
N ARG A 160 -16.30 -10.30 -4.97
CA ARG A 160 -16.81 -9.13 -4.25
C ARG A 160 -17.36 -8.07 -5.20
N ARG A 161 -18.23 -7.20 -4.67
CA ARG A 161 -18.84 -6.10 -5.44
C ARG A 161 -17.83 -5.01 -5.79
N LYS A 162 -16.92 -4.71 -4.85
CA LYS A 162 -15.88 -3.69 -4.96
C LYS A 162 -14.49 -4.31 -4.72
N MET A 163 -13.46 -3.64 -5.23
CA MET A 163 -12.05 -3.93 -4.95
C MET A 163 -11.59 -2.95 -3.87
N GLU A 164 -11.73 -3.36 -2.62
CA GLU A 164 -11.43 -2.53 -1.44
C GLU A 164 -9.94 -2.62 -1.09
N ASP A 165 -9.29 -3.76 -1.38
CA ASP A 165 -7.84 -3.93 -1.29
C ASP A 165 -7.03 -2.85 -2.03
N LYS A 166 -5.90 -2.47 -1.45
CA LYS A 166 -4.84 -1.66 -2.06
C LYS A 166 -3.48 -2.28 -1.76
N HIS A 167 -2.51 -2.07 -2.65
CA HIS A 167 -1.14 -2.53 -2.43
C HIS A 167 -0.14 -1.51 -2.95
N VAL A 168 1.04 -1.49 -2.35
CA VAL A 168 2.12 -0.53 -2.63
C VAL A 168 3.40 -1.29 -2.95
N LEU A 169 4.06 -0.88 -4.04
CA LEU A 169 5.36 -1.41 -4.48
C LEU A 169 6.33 -0.24 -4.71
N ILE A 170 7.21 0.00 -3.75
CA ILE A 170 8.26 1.03 -3.85
C ILE A 170 9.60 0.32 -3.78
N THR A 171 10.24 0.08 -4.91
CA THR A 171 11.55 -0.60 -4.97
C THR A 171 12.72 0.34 -4.67
N ASP A 172 12.51 1.65 -4.78
CA ASP A 172 13.50 2.69 -4.47
C ASP A 172 12.88 3.81 -3.64
N LEU A 173 12.80 3.54 -2.34
CA LEU A 173 12.31 4.48 -1.35
C LEU A 173 13.29 5.65 -1.18
N ASN A 174 14.59 5.41 -1.39
CA ASN A 174 15.62 6.43 -1.24
C ASN A 174 15.43 7.56 -2.24
N THR A 175 15.33 7.23 -3.53
CA THR A 175 15.10 8.24 -4.57
C THR A 175 13.72 8.86 -4.40
N LEU A 176 12.69 8.07 -4.08
CA LEU A 176 11.35 8.58 -3.91
C LEU A 176 11.26 9.64 -2.81
N TYR A 177 12.06 9.57 -1.73
CA TYR A 177 12.03 10.54 -0.63
C TYR A 177 13.32 11.35 -0.43
N GLY A 178 14.27 11.28 -1.38
CA GLY A 178 15.54 12.00 -1.28
C GLY A 178 16.41 11.56 -0.09
N LEU A 179 16.34 10.29 0.30
CA LEU A 179 17.12 9.72 1.40
C LEU A 179 18.55 9.45 0.92
N ASN A 180 19.48 10.23 1.46
CA ASN A 180 20.89 10.16 1.10
C ASN A 180 21.69 9.42 2.17
N ASN A 181 22.75 8.72 1.76
CA ASN A 181 23.66 7.99 2.65
C ASN A 181 22.98 6.87 3.47
N CYS A 182 21.87 6.33 2.97
CA CYS A 182 21.23 5.13 3.51
C CYS A 182 21.54 3.93 2.60
N PRO A 183 21.53 2.69 3.14
CA PRO A 183 21.49 1.49 2.31
C PRO A 183 20.32 1.54 1.30
N PRO A 184 20.33 0.72 0.23
CA PRO A 184 19.16 0.55 -0.62
C PRO A 184 17.92 0.22 0.21
N GLN A 185 16.79 0.88 -0.07
CA GLN A 185 15.55 0.69 0.69
C GLN A 185 14.38 0.46 -0.24
N SER A 186 13.59 -0.55 0.09
CA SER A 186 12.34 -0.88 -0.59
C SER A 186 11.21 -1.02 0.42
N TYR A 187 10.00 -0.66 0.01
CA TYR A 187 8.80 -0.70 0.81
C TYR A 187 7.67 -1.40 0.04
N PHE A 188 7.04 -2.37 0.68
CA PHE A 188 5.92 -3.13 0.15
C PHE A 188 4.79 -3.15 1.15
N ALA A 189 3.54 -3.04 0.71
CA ALA A 189 2.40 -3.14 1.62
C ALA A 189 1.13 -3.64 0.95
N ILE A 190 0.26 -4.25 1.76
CA ILE A 190 -1.13 -4.59 1.41
C ILE A 190 -2.05 -4.01 2.49
N PHE A 191 -3.15 -3.44 2.05
CA PHE A 191 -4.21 -2.87 2.86
C PHE A 191 -5.53 -3.49 2.41
N ASP A 192 -6.09 -4.37 3.24
CA ASP A 192 -7.38 -4.99 3.00
C ASP A 192 -8.46 -4.07 3.57
N GLY A 193 -9.33 -3.56 2.70
CA GLY A 193 -10.31 -2.54 3.04
C GLY A 193 -11.66 -3.15 3.38
N HIS A 194 -12.34 -2.60 4.39
CA HIS A 194 -13.70 -3.02 4.73
C HIS A 194 -14.61 -1.82 5.00
N GLY A 195 -15.89 -1.97 4.64
CA GLY A 195 -16.88 -0.89 4.77
C GLY A 195 -16.63 0.27 3.80
N GLY A 196 -15.87 0.05 2.73
CA GLY A 196 -15.40 1.05 1.78
C GLY A 196 -13.89 0.94 1.54
N SER A 197 -13.39 1.57 0.47
CA SER A 197 -11.97 1.51 0.09
C SER A 197 -11.17 2.73 0.54
N GLU A 198 -11.80 3.69 1.22
CA GLU A 198 -11.21 5.01 1.51
C GLU A 198 -10.07 4.89 2.53
N ALA A 199 -10.24 4.09 3.58
CA ALA A 199 -9.17 3.83 4.57
C ALA A 199 -7.96 3.13 3.92
N ALA A 200 -8.19 2.08 3.12
CA ALA A 200 -7.14 1.36 2.39
C ALA A 200 -6.41 2.27 1.40
N THR A 201 -7.16 3.13 0.70
CA THR A 201 -6.61 4.12 -0.24
C THR A 201 -5.74 5.13 0.49
N TYR A 202 -6.24 5.67 1.61
CA TYR A 202 -5.48 6.62 2.41
C TYR A 202 -4.19 6.00 2.97
N ALA A 203 -4.27 4.78 3.50
CA ALA A 203 -3.10 4.09 4.03
C ALA A 203 -2.07 3.79 2.94
N ALA A 204 -2.51 3.36 1.75
CA ALA A 204 -1.64 3.15 0.60
C ALA A 204 -0.93 4.43 0.14
N THR A 205 -1.63 5.57 0.18
CA THR A 205 -1.09 6.88 -0.21
C THR A 205 -0.13 7.47 0.82
N HIS A 206 -0.40 7.31 2.13
CA HIS A 206 0.23 8.14 3.16
C HIS A 206 1.16 7.38 4.13
N LEU A 207 0.98 6.07 4.36
CA LEU A 207 1.70 5.37 5.43
C LEU A 207 3.22 5.38 5.26
N HIS A 208 3.68 5.15 4.03
CA HIS A 208 5.11 5.12 3.70
C HIS A 208 5.75 6.51 3.81
N GLY A 209 5.01 7.59 3.54
CA GLY A 209 5.44 8.96 3.81
C GLY A 209 5.57 9.24 5.31
N HIS A 210 4.56 8.88 6.11
CA HIS A 210 4.61 9.00 7.57
C HIS A 210 5.77 8.21 8.19
N LEU A 211 6.08 7.03 7.65
CA LEU A 211 7.23 6.24 8.06
C LEU A 211 8.55 6.97 7.84
N VAL A 212 8.75 7.54 6.66
CA VAL A 212 10.03 8.16 6.29
C VAL A 212 10.30 9.46 7.05
N ILE A 213 9.25 10.23 7.36
CA ILE A 213 9.39 11.50 8.10
C ILE A 213 9.54 11.31 9.62
N ASP A 214 9.25 10.13 10.15
CA ASP A 214 9.39 9.89 11.59
C ASP A 214 10.85 9.99 12.02
N HIS A 215 11.08 10.67 13.14
CA HIS A 215 12.40 10.90 13.69
C HIS A 215 13.16 9.61 14.05
N ASN A 216 12.45 8.50 14.30
CA ASN A 216 13.07 7.20 14.58
C ASN A 216 13.44 6.44 13.31
N PHE A 217 13.00 6.88 12.11
CA PHE A 217 13.21 6.12 10.87
C PHE A 217 14.67 5.73 10.62
N ALA A 218 15.61 6.61 10.97
CA ALA A 218 17.03 6.34 10.78
C ALA A 218 17.62 5.35 11.81
N CYS A 219 17.17 5.40 13.07
CA CYS A 219 17.80 4.68 14.19
C CYS A 219 17.00 3.47 14.69
N ASP A 220 15.67 3.54 14.65
CA ASP A 220 14.75 2.48 15.04
C ASP A 220 13.56 2.43 14.05
N PRO A 221 13.76 1.79 12.88
CA PRO A 221 12.69 1.66 11.89
C PRO A 221 11.46 0.94 12.43
N GLY A 222 11.64 0.05 13.41
CA GLY A 222 10.52 -0.68 14.00
C GLY A 222 9.61 0.24 14.81
N LEU A 223 10.19 1.10 15.64
CA LEU A 223 9.43 2.16 16.33
C LEU A 223 8.81 3.14 15.34
N ALA A 224 9.57 3.55 14.30
CA ALA A 224 9.06 4.42 13.25
C ALA A 224 7.83 3.83 12.54
N MET A 225 7.80 2.52 12.27
CA MET A 225 6.63 1.83 11.72
C MET A 225 5.42 1.94 12.66
N LYS A 226 5.59 1.68 13.96
CA LYS A 226 4.50 1.85 14.93
C LYS A 226 3.95 3.27 14.95
N GLN A 227 4.82 4.28 14.90
CA GLN A 227 4.41 5.68 14.84
C GLN A 227 3.74 6.03 13.51
N ALA A 228 4.20 5.46 12.39
CA ALA A 228 3.60 5.66 11.08
C ALA A 228 2.16 5.15 11.01
N TYR A 229 1.88 3.96 11.57
CA TYR A 229 0.51 3.43 11.66
C TYR A 229 -0.39 4.33 12.51
N LYS A 230 0.07 4.78 13.68
CA LYS A 230 -0.67 5.69 14.56
C LYS A 230 -0.94 7.04 13.90
N THR A 231 0.06 7.61 13.23
CA THR A 231 -0.06 8.89 12.52
C THR A 231 -1.02 8.77 11.34
N THR A 232 -0.93 7.67 10.58
CA THR A 232 -1.84 7.40 9.46
C THR A 232 -3.28 7.22 9.93
N ASP A 233 -3.50 6.47 11.01
CA ASP A 233 -4.82 6.30 11.62
C ASP A 233 -5.38 7.62 12.12
N TYR A 234 -4.59 8.40 12.86
CA TYR A 234 -5.00 9.70 13.35
C TYR A 234 -5.43 10.62 12.20
N SER A 235 -4.59 10.76 11.17
CA SER A 235 -4.87 11.63 10.02
C SER A 235 -6.10 11.14 9.24
N PHE A 236 -6.26 9.83 9.05
CA PHE A 236 -7.45 9.28 8.39
C PHE A 236 -8.72 9.48 9.23
N VAL A 237 -8.66 9.35 10.56
CA VAL A 237 -9.82 9.64 11.43
C VAL A 237 -10.25 11.09 11.31
N GLN A 238 -9.31 12.03 11.22
CA GLN A 238 -9.65 13.44 10.98
C GLN A 238 -10.32 13.62 9.61
N LYS A 239 -9.78 13.00 8.56
CA LYS A 239 -10.39 12.99 7.22
C LYS A 239 -11.79 12.39 7.26
N ALA A 240 -11.96 11.25 7.93
CA ALA A 240 -13.23 10.55 8.06
C ALA A 240 -14.29 11.37 8.79
N LYS A 241 -13.93 12.14 9.81
CA LYS A 241 -14.83 13.11 10.45
C LYS A 241 -15.27 14.20 9.47
N ARG A 242 -14.34 14.77 8.70
CA ARG A 242 -14.64 15.85 7.73
C ARG A 242 -15.53 15.40 6.59
N GLU A 243 -15.36 14.16 6.13
CA GLU A 243 -15.98 13.63 4.90
C GLU A 243 -17.04 12.55 5.18
N ASP A 244 -17.42 12.37 6.45
CA ASP A 244 -18.37 11.37 6.94
C ASP A 244 -18.05 9.92 6.49
N LEU A 245 -16.77 9.55 6.53
CA LEU A 245 -16.31 8.21 6.16
C LEU A 245 -16.42 7.25 7.35
N ARG A 246 -16.60 5.96 7.04
CA ARG A 246 -16.76 4.88 8.02
C ARG A 246 -15.91 3.65 7.74
N SER A 247 -15.19 3.62 6.62
CA SER A 247 -14.35 2.49 6.26
C SER A 247 -13.19 2.30 7.22
N GLY A 248 -12.71 1.06 7.27
CA GLY A 248 -11.50 0.67 7.95
C GLY A 248 -10.61 -0.15 7.01
N THR A 249 -9.38 -0.39 7.43
CA THR A 249 -8.48 -1.27 6.70
C THR A 249 -7.50 -1.95 7.62
N THR A 250 -7.18 -3.20 7.31
CA THR A 250 -5.96 -3.83 7.79
C THR A 250 -4.75 -3.08 7.20
N GLY A 251 -3.54 -3.44 7.63
CA GLY A 251 -2.38 -3.04 6.86
C GLY A 251 -1.19 -3.85 7.26
N ILE A 252 -0.50 -4.45 6.29
CA ILE A 252 0.76 -5.12 6.49
C ILE A 252 1.81 -4.46 5.60
N SER A 253 2.93 -4.05 6.18
CA SER A 253 3.99 -3.33 5.48
C SER A 253 5.36 -3.94 5.78
N VAL A 254 6.21 -3.99 4.76
CA VAL A 254 7.57 -4.53 4.80
C VAL A 254 8.52 -3.46 4.29
N LEU A 255 9.40 -2.98 5.17
CA LEU A 255 10.57 -2.17 4.82
C LEU A 255 11.80 -3.09 4.76
N ILE A 256 12.49 -3.11 3.62
CA ILE A 256 13.78 -3.76 3.47
C ILE A 256 14.84 -2.68 3.35
N ARG A 257 15.80 -2.64 4.28
CA ARG A 257 16.92 -1.71 4.31
C ARG A 257 18.24 -2.47 4.23
N GLY A 258 18.84 -2.52 3.04
CA GLY A 258 19.96 -3.42 2.78
C GLY A 258 19.53 -4.87 3.00
N SER A 259 20.00 -5.47 4.10
CA SER A 259 19.62 -6.82 4.55
C SER A 259 18.63 -6.84 5.71
N ASP A 260 18.33 -5.70 6.32
CA ASP A 260 17.42 -5.62 7.47
C ASP A 260 15.97 -5.57 6.97
N VAL A 261 15.12 -6.42 7.51
CA VAL A 261 13.69 -6.48 7.21
C VAL A 261 12.92 -6.05 8.44
N HIS A 262 12.02 -5.08 8.24
CA HIS A 262 11.09 -4.62 9.26
C HIS A 262 9.66 -4.84 8.74
N LEU A 263 8.90 -5.66 9.46
CA LEU A 263 7.51 -5.97 9.19
C LEU A 263 6.64 -5.28 10.24
N GLY A 264 5.68 -4.47 9.83
CA GLY A 264 4.68 -3.86 10.71
C GLY A 264 3.28 -4.21 10.25
N TRP A 265 2.35 -4.47 11.17
CA TRP A 265 0.98 -4.85 10.79
C TRP A 265 -0.13 -4.44 11.76
N LEU A 266 -1.33 -4.27 11.20
CA LEU A 266 -2.64 -4.19 11.83
C LEU A 266 -3.59 -5.15 11.11
N GLY A 267 -4.49 -5.80 11.83
CA GLY A 267 -5.46 -6.72 11.24
C GLY A 267 -4.87 -8.11 10.95
N ASP A 268 -5.49 -8.78 9.99
CA ASP A 268 -5.30 -10.21 9.68
C ASP A 268 -4.76 -10.49 8.28
N SER A 269 -4.38 -9.47 7.50
CA SER A 269 -3.45 -9.66 6.39
C SER A 269 -2.12 -10.19 6.93
N GLN A 270 -1.51 -11.16 6.23
CA GLN A 270 -0.38 -11.92 6.76
C GLN A 270 0.83 -11.93 5.83
N ALA A 271 2.00 -12.17 6.44
CA ALA A 271 3.23 -12.46 5.74
C ALA A 271 3.92 -13.71 6.29
N ILE A 272 4.57 -14.45 5.38
CA ILE A 272 5.48 -15.54 5.70
C ILE A 272 6.80 -15.31 4.96
N ILE A 273 7.89 -15.80 5.53
CA ILE A 273 9.17 -15.91 4.82
C ILE A 273 9.45 -17.37 4.50
N VAL A 274 10.04 -17.65 3.34
CA VAL A 274 10.47 -19.00 2.99
C VAL A 274 11.98 -19.10 3.16
N GLN A 275 12.39 -20.07 3.97
CA GLN A 275 13.77 -20.35 4.32
C GLN A 275 14.13 -21.77 3.90
N SER A 276 15.01 -21.90 2.90
CA SER A 276 15.46 -23.19 2.36
C SER A 276 14.29 -24.15 2.06
N GLY A 277 13.31 -23.65 1.30
CA GLY A 277 12.12 -24.40 0.90
C GLY A 277 11.07 -24.60 1.99
N LYS A 278 11.21 -23.98 3.17
CA LYS A 278 10.25 -24.12 4.28
C LYS A 278 9.61 -22.79 4.65
N PRO A 279 8.28 -22.72 4.75
CA PRO A 279 7.62 -21.51 5.24
C PRO A 279 7.89 -21.32 6.73
N VAL A 280 8.25 -20.10 7.10
CA VAL A 280 8.49 -19.66 8.47
C VAL A 280 7.53 -18.50 8.78
N LYS A 281 6.82 -18.66 9.89
CA LYS A 281 5.90 -17.65 10.40
C LYS A 281 6.68 -16.52 11.07
N ILE A 282 6.41 -15.28 10.65
CA ILE A 282 7.12 -14.07 11.12
C ILE A 282 6.19 -13.07 11.84
N MET A 283 4.90 -13.40 11.96
CA MET A 283 3.89 -12.55 12.58
C MET A 283 2.65 -13.34 13.00
N GLU A 284 1.83 -12.75 13.88
CA GLU A 284 0.55 -13.30 14.35
C GLU A 284 -0.61 -12.35 13.99
N PRO A 285 -1.64 -12.79 13.26
CA PRO A 285 -2.74 -11.92 12.83
C PRO A 285 -3.55 -11.42 14.03
N HIS A 286 -4.08 -10.20 13.92
CA HIS A 286 -4.88 -9.55 14.96
C HIS A 286 -6.36 -9.97 14.89
N LYS A 287 -6.64 -11.23 15.20
CA LYS A 287 -8.00 -11.77 15.23
C LYS A 287 -8.70 -11.48 16.57
N PRO A 288 -10.01 -11.17 16.61
CA PRO A 288 -10.74 -10.87 17.85
C PRO A 288 -10.63 -11.94 18.94
N GLU A 289 -10.53 -13.21 18.56
CA GLU A 289 -10.40 -14.36 19.46
C GLU A 289 -8.98 -14.58 20.00
N ARG A 290 -7.98 -13.83 19.53
CA ARG A 290 -6.62 -13.88 20.08
C ARG A 290 -6.68 -13.41 21.54
N GLU A 291 -6.13 -14.21 22.45
CA GLU A 291 -6.39 -14.06 23.89
C GLU A 291 -5.99 -12.69 24.47
N ASP A 292 -4.92 -12.08 23.98
CA ASP A 292 -4.53 -10.72 24.36
C ASP A 292 -5.46 -9.65 23.78
N GLU A 293 -5.89 -9.79 22.52
CA GLU A 293 -6.85 -8.87 21.88
C GLU A 293 -8.23 -8.95 22.52
N LYS A 294 -8.73 -10.16 22.78
CA LYS A 294 -9.99 -10.38 23.47
C LYS A 294 -9.99 -9.71 24.85
N ARG A 295 -8.95 -9.95 25.65
CA ARG A 295 -8.81 -9.32 26.97
C ARG A 295 -8.73 -7.79 26.88
N ARG A 296 -8.00 -7.25 25.89
CA ARG A 296 -7.94 -5.81 25.65
C ARG A 296 -9.32 -5.23 25.32
N ILE A 297 -10.08 -5.88 24.45
CA ILE A 297 -11.43 -5.46 24.04
C ILE A 297 -12.39 -5.50 25.22
N GLU A 298 -12.38 -6.59 26.00
CA GLU A 298 -13.25 -6.77 27.17
C GLU A 298 -12.90 -5.78 28.29
N ALA A 299 -11.61 -5.47 28.50
CA ALA A 299 -11.16 -4.45 29.44
C ALA A 299 -11.63 -3.03 29.09
N LEU A 300 -11.90 -2.77 27.80
CA LEU A 300 -12.49 -1.52 27.32
C LEU A 300 -14.04 -1.51 27.42
N GLY A 301 -14.65 -2.58 27.92
CA GLY A 301 -16.11 -2.75 28.00
C GLY A 301 -16.75 -3.31 26.73
N GLY A 302 -15.96 -3.79 25.78
CA GLY A 302 -16.44 -4.45 24.57
C GLY A 302 -16.67 -5.95 24.79
N CYS A 303 -17.05 -6.65 23.72
CA CYS A 303 -17.18 -8.10 23.72
C CYS A 303 -16.70 -8.71 22.39
N VAL A 304 -16.35 -9.99 22.43
CA VAL A 304 -15.98 -10.78 21.26
C VAL A 304 -17.02 -11.87 21.05
N LEU A 305 -17.75 -11.80 19.94
CA LEU A 305 -18.89 -12.66 19.65
C LEU A 305 -18.64 -13.47 18.38
N PHE A 306 -19.02 -14.75 18.39
CA PHE A 306 -18.96 -15.59 17.20
C PHE A 306 -20.27 -15.47 16.39
N ILE A 307 -20.19 -14.84 15.21
CA ILE A 307 -21.31 -14.67 14.27
C ILE A 307 -20.80 -15.02 12.87
N GLY A 308 -20.73 -16.32 12.58
CA GLY A 308 -20.08 -16.89 11.38
C GLY A 308 -18.55 -16.84 11.43
N THR A 309 -18.00 -15.74 11.96
CA THR A 309 -16.60 -15.56 12.36
C THR A 309 -16.58 -14.76 13.68
N TRP A 310 -15.44 -14.71 14.35
CA TRP A 310 -15.26 -13.91 15.56
C TRP A 310 -15.29 -12.42 15.23
N ARG A 311 -16.07 -11.65 16.00
CA ARG A 311 -16.29 -10.23 15.75
C ARG A 311 -16.26 -9.40 17.02
N VAL A 312 -15.63 -8.24 16.95
CA VAL A 312 -15.65 -7.20 17.98
C VAL A 312 -17.04 -6.57 18.01
N ASN A 313 -17.71 -6.63 19.16
CA ASN A 313 -19.08 -6.17 19.38
C ASN A 313 -20.09 -6.69 18.34
N GLY A 314 -19.83 -7.89 17.78
CA GLY A 314 -20.66 -8.50 16.73
C GLY A 314 -20.51 -7.89 15.33
N ASN A 315 -19.67 -6.87 15.13
CA ASN A 315 -19.60 -6.10 13.89
C ASN A 315 -18.33 -6.40 13.07
N ILE A 316 -17.14 -6.13 13.63
CA ILE A 316 -15.87 -6.11 12.88
C ILE A 316 -15.09 -7.40 13.13
N ALA A 317 -14.59 -8.04 12.07
CA ALA A 317 -13.90 -9.34 12.14
C ALA A 317 -12.39 -9.25 12.43
N VAL A 318 -11.86 -8.04 12.57
CA VAL A 318 -10.49 -7.75 13.00
C VAL A 318 -10.48 -7.02 14.34
N SER A 319 -9.39 -7.13 15.10
CA SER A 319 -9.25 -6.43 16.39
C SER A 319 -8.43 -5.13 16.30
N ARG A 320 -7.67 -4.96 15.21
CA ARG A 320 -6.83 -3.79 14.96
C ARG A 320 -6.93 -3.35 13.50
N ALA A 321 -7.01 -2.04 13.25
CA ALA A 321 -7.16 -1.47 11.91
C ALA A 321 -6.84 0.05 11.91
N ILE A 322 -6.57 0.58 10.72
CA ILE A 322 -6.66 2.03 10.44
C ILE A 322 -8.13 2.36 10.15
N GLY A 323 -8.62 3.49 10.66
CA GLY A 323 -10.02 3.90 10.47
C GLY A 323 -10.95 3.26 11.49
N ASP A 324 -12.10 2.76 11.06
CA ASP A 324 -13.14 2.20 11.94
C ASP A 324 -13.55 3.16 13.06
N ILE A 325 -13.74 4.44 12.72
CA ILE A 325 -13.94 5.53 13.70
C ILE A 325 -15.07 5.22 14.70
N THR A 326 -16.15 4.57 14.26
CA THR A 326 -17.30 4.20 15.10
C THR A 326 -17.04 3.01 16.02
N HIS A 327 -15.91 2.34 15.88
CA HIS A 327 -15.52 1.16 16.66
C HIS A 327 -14.26 1.39 17.50
N LYS A 328 -13.65 2.57 17.45
CA LYS A 328 -12.63 2.97 18.41
C LYS A 328 -13.27 3.21 19.80
N PRO A 329 -12.62 2.83 20.91
CA PRO A 329 -11.25 2.31 21.01
C PRO A 329 -11.14 0.78 20.93
N PHE A 330 -12.23 0.04 20.69
CA PHE A 330 -12.20 -1.43 20.64
C PHE A 330 -11.32 -1.93 19.49
N ILE A 331 -11.37 -1.25 18.34
CA ILE A 331 -10.44 -1.46 17.23
C ILE A 331 -9.20 -0.58 17.45
N SER A 332 -8.07 -1.22 17.72
CA SER A 332 -6.80 -0.53 18.01
C SER A 332 -6.04 -0.15 16.74
N SER A 333 -5.35 1.00 16.76
CA SER A 333 -4.37 1.38 15.75
C SER A 333 -2.92 1.17 16.19
N ASP A 334 -2.71 0.47 17.30
CA ASP A 334 -1.38 0.09 17.78
C ASP A 334 -0.83 -1.10 16.97
N ALA A 335 0.16 -0.85 16.12
CA ALA A 335 0.72 -1.88 15.26
C ALA A 335 1.73 -2.77 16.00
N ASP A 336 1.71 -4.05 15.67
CA ASP A 336 2.80 -4.96 16.03
C ASP A 336 3.91 -4.85 14.98
N VAL A 337 5.15 -5.09 15.41
CA VAL A 337 6.33 -4.99 14.55
C VAL A 337 7.30 -6.12 14.88
N THR A 338 7.89 -6.71 13.83
CA THR A 338 8.99 -7.67 13.92
C THR A 338 10.13 -7.19 13.03
N SER A 339 11.38 -7.39 13.47
CA SER A 339 12.56 -7.02 12.70
C SER A 339 13.58 -8.15 12.74
N PHE A 340 14.17 -8.45 11.59
CA PHE A 340 15.18 -9.50 11.45
C PHE A 340 16.11 -9.18 10.28
N GLN A 341 17.28 -9.80 10.26
CA GLN A 341 18.23 -9.67 9.17
C GLN A 341 18.10 -10.86 8.22
N LEU A 342 18.11 -10.59 6.91
CA LEU A 342 18.17 -11.63 5.89
C LEU A 342 19.46 -12.42 6.02
N THR A 343 19.31 -13.72 5.91
CA THR A 343 20.36 -14.74 5.90
C THR A 343 20.46 -15.34 4.50
N THR A 344 21.51 -16.14 4.28
CA THR A 344 21.65 -16.91 3.05
C THR A 344 20.60 -17.99 2.88
N GLN A 345 19.78 -18.28 3.90
CA GLN A 345 18.70 -19.26 3.84
C GLN A 345 17.38 -18.64 3.36
N ASP A 346 17.21 -17.33 3.53
CA ASP A 346 16.00 -16.61 3.11
C ASP A 346 15.92 -16.52 1.59
N GLU A 347 14.80 -16.96 1.02
CA GLU A 347 14.60 -17.05 -0.43
C GLU A 347 13.61 -16.00 -0.93
N TYR A 348 12.45 -15.92 -0.29
CA TYR A 348 11.43 -14.93 -0.62
C TYR A 348 10.48 -14.71 0.55
N ILE A 349 9.80 -13.56 0.54
CA ILE A 349 8.69 -13.24 1.45
C ILE A 349 7.39 -13.17 0.64
N VAL A 350 6.31 -13.72 1.19
CA VAL A 350 4.95 -13.61 0.64
C VAL A 350 4.14 -12.74 1.57
N ILE A 351 3.47 -11.73 1.03
CA ILE A 351 2.57 -10.80 1.73
C ILE A 351 1.21 -10.93 1.04
N ALA A 352 0.14 -11.18 1.78
CA ALA A 352 -1.21 -11.27 1.21
C ALA A 352 -2.31 -10.90 2.20
N CYS A 353 -3.48 -10.50 1.68
CA CYS A 353 -4.71 -10.36 2.45
C CYS A 353 -5.33 -11.72 2.82
N ASP A 354 -6.37 -11.71 3.64
CA ASP A 354 -7.06 -12.93 4.11
C ASP A 354 -7.68 -13.73 2.95
N GLY A 355 -8.05 -13.08 1.84
CA GLY A 355 -8.57 -13.74 0.65
C GLY A 355 -7.63 -14.80 0.06
N LEU A 356 -6.33 -14.76 0.37
CA LEU A 356 -5.39 -15.87 0.13
C LEU A 356 -5.35 -16.83 1.33
N TRP A 357 -5.07 -16.29 2.52
CA TRP A 357 -4.72 -17.06 3.71
C TRP A 357 -5.88 -17.86 4.33
N ASP A 358 -7.12 -17.48 4.06
CA ASP A 358 -8.31 -18.20 4.52
C ASP A 358 -8.49 -19.54 3.80
N VAL A 359 -7.91 -19.67 2.60
CA VAL A 359 -8.08 -20.88 1.78
C VAL A 359 -6.77 -21.63 1.58
N LEU A 360 -5.61 -20.97 1.54
CA LEU A 360 -4.31 -21.62 1.33
C LEU A 360 -3.43 -21.55 2.57
N ASP A 361 -2.87 -22.70 2.95
CA ASP A 361 -1.87 -22.74 4.02
C ASP A 361 -0.46 -22.36 3.52
N PRO A 362 0.47 -21.96 4.41
CA PRO A 362 1.82 -21.56 4.03
C PRO A 362 2.61 -22.61 3.24
N LEU A 363 2.37 -23.91 3.48
CA LEU A 363 3.07 -24.99 2.79
C LEU A 363 2.58 -25.12 1.35
N GLN A 364 1.26 -25.02 1.14
CA GLN A 364 0.67 -25.00 -0.20
C GLN A 364 1.15 -23.79 -1.01
N VAL A 365 1.18 -22.60 -0.40
CA VAL A 365 1.73 -21.40 -1.04
C VAL A 365 3.19 -21.64 -1.43
N THR A 366 3.99 -22.23 -0.55
CA THR A 366 5.40 -22.55 -0.82
C THR A 366 5.52 -23.48 -2.03
N HIS A 367 4.81 -24.61 -2.05
CA HIS A 367 4.85 -25.55 -3.17
C HIS A 367 4.46 -24.91 -4.50
N LEU A 368 3.38 -24.10 -4.53
CA LEU A 368 2.94 -23.43 -5.75
C LEU A 368 3.99 -22.47 -6.32
N VAL A 369 4.71 -21.73 -5.45
CA VAL A 369 5.81 -20.87 -5.88
C VAL A 369 6.95 -21.71 -6.48
N TYR A 370 7.34 -22.80 -5.81
CA TYR A 370 8.39 -23.68 -6.30
C TYR A 370 8.04 -24.33 -7.63
N ASP A 371 6.84 -24.91 -7.75
CA ASP A 371 6.38 -25.57 -8.98
C ASP A 371 6.38 -24.59 -10.16
N HIS A 372 5.93 -23.35 -9.96
CA HIS A 372 5.93 -22.33 -11.01
C HIS A 372 7.35 -21.90 -11.39
N VAL A 373 8.21 -21.60 -10.42
CA VAL A 373 9.57 -21.14 -10.69
C VAL A 373 10.43 -22.25 -11.32
N GLN A 374 10.21 -23.52 -10.96
CA GLN A 374 10.92 -24.65 -11.57
C GLN A 374 10.41 -24.99 -12.97
N SER A 375 9.10 -24.87 -13.22
CA SER A 375 8.50 -25.14 -14.53
C SER A 375 8.65 -23.99 -15.53
N SER A 376 8.85 -22.76 -15.06
CA SER A 376 8.95 -21.54 -15.85
C SER A 376 9.93 -20.55 -15.21
N SER A 377 11.23 -20.88 -15.23
CA SER A 377 12.29 -20.09 -14.57
C SER A 377 12.33 -18.62 -14.99
N ASP A 378 11.82 -18.30 -16.19
CA ASP A 378 11.83 -16.95 -16.75
C ASP A 378 10.57 -16.13 -16.37
N ASP A 379 9.53 -16.74 -15.77
CA ASP A 379 8.27 -16.08 -15.40
C ASP A 379 8.08 -15.94 -13.88
N ILE A 380 9.09 -15.40 -13.20
CA ILE A 380 8.99 -15.03 -11.78
C ILE A 380 7.86 -14.00 -11.56
N VAL A 381 7.59 -13.14 -12.55
CA VAL A 381 6.56 -12.10 -12.46
C VAL A 381 5.15 -12.69 -12.39
N GLY A 382 4.90 -13.88 -12.95
CA GLY A 382 3.61 -14.58 -12.91
C GLY A 382 3.24 -15.26 -11.58
N VAL A 383 4.17 -15.39 -10.63
CA VAL A 383 3.97 -16.18 -9.40
C VAL A 383 2.74 -15.74 -8.59
N ALA A 384 2.57 -14.43 -8.35
CA ALA A 384 1.43 -13.92 -7.58
C ALA A 384 0.08 -14.21 -8.29
N ASN A 385 0.06 -14.24 -9.63
CA ASN A 385 -1.14 -14.61 -10.38
C ASN A 385 -1.50 -16.10 -10.17
N ILE A 386 -0.51 -16.99 -10.13
CA ILE A 386 -0.73 -18.41 -9.80
C ILE A 386 -1.31 -18.57 -8.40
N LEU A 387 -0.74 -17.88 -7.40
CA LEU A 387 -1.25 -17.93 -6.02
C LEU A 387 -2.69 -17.43 -5.91
N VAL A 388 -3.00 -16.31 -6.59
CA VAL A 388 -4.37 -15.78 -6.65
C VAL A 388 -5.32 -16.77 -7.31
N ASN A 389 -4.94 -17.38 -8.44
CA ASN A 389 -5.79 -18.36 -9.12
C ASN A 389 -6.02 -19.62 -8.26
N ALA A 390 -4.98 -20.12 -7.61
CA ALA A 390 -5.11 -21.25 -6.68
C ALA A 390 -6.08 -20.94 -5.52
N ALA A 391 -6.06 -19.72 -4.97
CA ALA A 391 -7.02 -19.33 -3.94
C ALA A 391 -8.45 -19.25 -4.45
N LYS A 392 -8.67 -18.73 -5.67
CA LYS A 392 -10.00 -18.74 -6.30
C LYS A 392 -10.51 -20.16 -6.51
N ASP A 393 -9.66 -21.02 -7.06
CA ASP A 393 -10.01 -22.42 -7.37
C ASP A 393 -10.31 -23.21 -6.09
N LYS A 394 -9.68 -22.83 -4.97
CA LYS A 394 -9.95 -23.38 -3.64
C LYS A 394 -11.16 -22.75 -2.93
N GLY A 395 -11.87 -21.84 -3.60
CA GLY A 395 -13.15 -21.31 -3.15
C GLY A 395 -13.09 -19.97 -2.42
N SER A 396 -11.99 -19.22 -2.53
CA SER A 396 -11.95 -17.86 -1.98
C SER A 396 -13.05 -17.00 -2.60
N SER A 397 -13.76 -16.27 -1.74
CA SER A 397 -14.86 -15.37 -2.13
C SER A 397 -14.59 -13.90 -1.79
N ASP A 398 -13.35 -13.59 -1.39
CA ASP A 398 -12.90 -12.24 -1.06
C ASP A 398 -12.10 -11.59 -2.21
N ASN A 399 -11.82 -10.28 -2.11
CA ASN A 399 -10.68 -9.66 -2.77
C ASN A 399 -9.41 -10.47 -2.45
N ILE A 400 -8.50 -10.56 -3.42
CA ILE A 400 -7.26 -11.31 -3.23
C ILE A 400 -6.13 -10.45 -3.75
N SER A 401 -5.21 -10.09 -2.87
CA SER A 401 -4.00 -9.34 -3.17
C SER A 401 -2.79 -10.09 -2.64
N VAL A 402 -1.78 -10.27 -3.50
CA VAL A 402 -0.56 -11.00 -3.18
C VAL A 402 0.65 -10.23 -3.70
N ILE A 403 1.68 -10.13 -2.87
CA ILE A 403 3.02 -9.68 -3.24
C ILE A 403 4.01 -10.78 -2.87
N VAL A 404 4.91 -11.13 -3.78
CA VAL A 404 6.06 -12.01 -3.54
C VAL A 404 7.33 -11.23 -3.87
N VAL A 405 8.24 -11.14 -2.90
CA VAL A 405 9.54 -10.47 -3.05
C VAL A 405 10.64 -11.51 -2.92
N PHE A 406 11.42 -11.70 -3.98
CA PHE A 406 12.50 -12.67 -4.06
C PHE A 406 13.84 -12.03 -3.67
N PHE A 407 14.53 -12.64 -2.71
CA PHE A 407 15.85 -12.23 -2.24
C PHE A 407 17.00 -12.89 -3.02
N LYS A 408 16.68 -13.95 -3.77
CA LYS A 408 17.62 -14.68 -4.63
C LYS A 408 17.09 -14.76 -6.06
N THR A 409 17.99 -14.74 -7.03
CA THR A 409 17.67 -14.87 -8.46
C THR A 409 17.35 -16.30 -8.89
N ALA A 410 17.72 -17.31 -8.08
CA ALA A 410 17.38 -18.70 -8.28
C ALA A 410 16.92 -19.32 -6.95
N LEU A 411 15.80 -20.04 -6.97
CA LEU A 411 15.35 -20.85 -5.83
C LEU A 411 16.11 -22.18 -5.83
N ALA A 412 16.59 -22.62 -4.67
CA ALA A 412 17.26 -23.90 -4.53
C ALA A 412 16.25 -25.04 -4.73
N ASP A 413 16.56 -26.06 -5.53
CA ASP A 413 15.69 -27.24 -5.61
C ASP A 413 15.59 -27.90 -4.22
N PRO A 414 14.39 -27.99 -3.62
CA PRO A 414 14.23 -28.54 -2.27
C PRO A 414 14.62 -30.03 -2.18
N ASN A 415 14.76 -30.73 -3.32
CA ASN A 415 15.23 -32.12 -3.39
C ASN A 415 16.74 -32.25 -3.74
N ASN A 416 17.43 -31.14 -4.02
CA ASN A 416 18.85 -31.15 -4.39
C ASN A 416 19.65 -30.29 -3.42
N THR A 417 20.52 -30.91 -2.63
CA THR A 417 21.32 -30.26 -1.57
C THR A 417 22.42 -29.32 -2.09
N HIS A 418 22.43 -28.97 -3.37
CA HIS A 418 23.37 -27.99 -3.93
C HIS A 418 22.77 -26.57 -3.86
N LEU A 419 23.39 -25.72 -3.05
CA LEU A 419 23.08 -24.30 -2.91
C LEU A 419 23.11 -23.57 -4.28
N PRO A 420 22.17 -22.65 -4.56
CA PRO A 420 22.29 -21.75 -5.70
C PRO A 420 23.48 -20.82 -5.49
N LEU A 421 24.24 -20.58 -6.55
CA LEU A 421 25.34 -19.62 -6.60
C LEU A 421 24.81 -18.20 -6.31
N GLY A 422 25.55 -17.41 -5.54
CA GLY A 422 25.14 -16.06 -5.15
C GLY A 422 25.14 -15.07 -6.32
N LEU A 423 24.44 -13.93 -6.17
CA LEU A 423 24.31 -12.86 -7.17
C LEU A 423 25.62 -12.36 -7.80
N ASN A 424 26.77 -12.58 -7.15
CA ASN A 424 28.08 -12.14 -7.63
C ASN A 424 28.78 -13.15 -8.56
N GLU A 425 28.36 -14.42 -8.63
CA GLU A 425 29.11 -15.48 -9.32
C GLU A 425 28.64 -15.75 -10.76
N LEU A 426 27.47 -15.23 -11.17
CA LEU A 426 26.94 -15.35 -12.53
C LEU A 426 27.60 -14.38 -13.55
N ARG A 427 28.50 -13.51 -13.08
CA ARG A 427 29.15 -12.50 -13.94
C ARG A 427 30.23 -13.08 -14.86
N ASP A 428 30.73 -14.27 -14.55
CA ASP A 428 31.91 -14.86 -15.19
C ASP A 428 31.60 -16.03 -16.17
N THR A 429 30.33 -16.41 -16.39
CA THR A 429 30.00 -17.65 -17.12
C THR A 429 29.11 -17.53 -18.36
N LEU A 430 28.89 -16.34 -18.93
CA LEU A 430 28.14 -16.20 -20.19
C LEU A 430 29.08 -16.10 -21.41
N PRO A 431 29.04 -17.04 -22.38
CA PRO A 431 29.76 -16.90 -23.64
C PRO A 431 29.09 -15.89 -24.56
N THR A 432 29.90 -14.97 -25.08
CA THR A 432 29.61 -14.09 -26.21
C THR A 432 29.54 -14.88 -27.52
N SER A 433 28.35 -15.02 -28.12
CA SER A 433 28.11 -14.90 -29.58
C SER A 433 26.69 -15.36 -29.97
N ALA A 434 25.96 -14.51 -30.70
CA ALA A 434 24.78 -14.86 -31.48
C ALA A 434 25.17 -15.51 -32.83
N PRO A 435 24.24 -16.21 -33.51
CA PRO A 435 23.84 -15.71 -34.83
C PRO A 435 22.33 -15.80 -35.17
N GLU A 436 22.03 -15.19 -36.30
CA GLU A 436 20.80 -14.65 -36.90
C GLU A 436 19.81 -15.60 -37.64
N ARG A 437 18.55 -15.12 -37.76
CA ARG A 437 17.58 -15.15 -38.92
C ARG A 437 16.96 -16.51 -39.38
N ILE A 438 15.78 -16.66 -40.04
CA ILE A 438 14.52 -15.92 -40.38
C ILE A 438 13.55 -16.96 -41.07
N ASP A 439 12.25 -16.61 -41.24
CA ASP A 439 11.18 -17.19 -42.12
C ASP A 439 10.29 -18.33 -41.57
N THR A 440 8.97 -18.48 -41.80
CA THR A 440 7.84 -17.71 -42.44
C THR A 440 6.49 -18.38 -42.00
N LEU A 441 5.37 -17.66 -42.08
CA LEU A 441 3.98 -18.16 -41.89
C LEU A 441 3.49 -19.04 -43.06
N PRO A 442 2.42 -19.84 -42.87
CA PRO A 442 1.20 -19.52 -43.63
C PRO A 442 -0.16 -19.70 -42.91
N THR A 443 -1.12 -19.00 -43.51
CA THR A 443 -2.55 -18.78 -43.28
C THR A 443 -3.45 -20.01 -43.51
N SER A 444 -4.60 -20.12 -42.81
CA SER A 444 -5.92 -20.42 -43.42
C SER A 444 -7.07 -20.44 -42.38
N ALA A 445 -8.19 -19.82 -42.76
CA ALA A 445 -9.51 -19.94 -42.13
C ALA A 445 -10.37 -20.99 -42.87
N PRO A 446 -11.53 -21.39 -42.32
CA PRO A 446 -12.76 -21.27 -43.11
C PRO A 446 -14.01 -20.81 -42.33
N GLU A 447 -15.06 -20.59 -43.12
CA GLU A 447 -16.23 -19.73 -42.96
C GLU A 447 -17.44 -20.27 -42.16
N MET A 448 -18.21 -19.29 -41.69
CA MET A 448 -19.65 -19.17 -41.39
C MET A 448 -20.70 -20.11 -42.03
N ARG A 449 -21.69 -20.49 -41.20
CA ARG A 449 -23.18 -20.51 -41.41
C ARG A 449 -23.80 -20.98 -40.08
N GLY A 450 -24.91 -20.50 -39.50
CA GLY A 450 -25.97 -19.56 -39.86
C GLY A 450 -27.23 -19.95 -39.03
N THR A 451 -28.03 -18.96 -38.64
CA THR A 451 -29.46 -18.98 -38.21
C THR A 451 -29.90 -19.34 -36.76
N LEU A 452 -30.46 -18.31 -36.11
CA LEU A 452 -31.40 -18.21 -34.97
C LEU A 452 -32.85 -18.59 -35.38
N PRO A 453 -33.93 -18.41 -34.56
CA PRO A 453 -34.12 -18.38 -33.09
C PRO A 453 -35.36 -19.21 -32.62
N SER A 454 -35.56 -19.33 -31.29
CA SER A 454 -36.83 -19.06 -30.57
C SER A 454 -37.02 -19.94 -29.32
N SER A 455 -37.33 -19.31 -28.19
CA SER A 455 -38.61 -19.47 -27.48
C SER A 455 -38.51 -18.95 -26.05
N ALA A 456 -39.41 -18.01 -25.75
CA ALA A 456 -39.76 -17.58 -24.41
C ALA A 456 -40.78 -18.57 -23.82
N CYS A 457 -40.74 -18.77 -22.50
CA CYS A 457 -41.94 -19.03 -21.72
C CYS A 457 -41.78 -18.52 -20.27
N ASN A 458 -42.64 -17.55 -19.95
CA ASN A 458 -43.37 -17.28 -18.71
C ASN A 458 -43.74 -18.58 -17.94
N SER A 459 -44.10 -18.65 -16.66
CA SER A 459 -44.53 -17.72 -15.60
C SER A 459 -44.87 -18.54 -14.35
N SER A 460 -44.84 -17.92 -13.16
CA SER A 460 -45.81 -18.01 -12.02
C SER A 460 -45.04 -17.67 -10.73
N SER A 461 -45.32 -16.60 -9.97
CA SER A 461 -46.53 -16.12 -9.26
C SER A 461 -47.00 -17.01 -8.11
N ALA A 462 -46.71 -16.61 -6.88
CA ALA A 462 -47.63 -16.72 -5.74
C ALA A 462 -47.22 -15.74 -4.62
N ALA A 463 -48.22 -15.09 -4.04
CA ALA A 463 -48.16 -14.03 -3.05
C ALA A 463 -48.60 -14.52 -1.65
N ASN A 464 -48.47 -13.61 -0.67
CA ASN A 464 -48.97 -13.63 0.72
C ASN A 464 -48.20 -14.56 1.69
N ASP A 465 -47.84 -14.14 2.91
CA ASP A 465 -48.78 -13.64 3.92
C ASP A 465 -48.19 -12.69 4.99
N LYS A 466 -49.09 -11.91 5.62
CA LYS A 466 -48.86 -11.01 6.78
C LYS A 466 -49.10 -11.71 8.13
N SER A 467 -48.32 -11.38 9.15
CA SER A 467 -48.70 -11.27 10.59
C SER A 467 -47.44 -10.81 11.36
N ASN A 468 -47.33 -9.58 11.89
CA ASN A 468 -47.92 -8.97 13.08
C ASN A 468 -47.90 -9.85 14.36
N MET A 469 -46.96 -9.60 15.28
CA MET A 469 -47.29 -9.45 16.72
C MET A 469 -46.19 -8.77 17.54
N GLN A 470 -46.68 -8.10 18.58
CA GLN A 470 -46.13 -7.06 19.43
C GLN A 470 -45.51 -7.58 20.74
N THR A 471 -44.65 -6.73 21.32
CA THR A 471 -44.40 -6.47 22.77
C THR A 471 -43.59 -7.46 23.61
N LYS A 472 -42.55 -6.97 24.29
CA LYS A 472 -42.64 -6.52 25.71
C LYS A 472 -41.36 -5.86 26.24
N ASP A 473 -41.57 -4.73 26.91
CA ASP A 473 -40.66 -4.03 27.82
C ASP A 473 -40.40 -4.78 29.13
N SER A 474 -39.23 -4.54 29.74
CA SER A 474 -38.99 -4.41 31.20
C SER A 474 -37.55 -3.91 31.40
N SER A 475 -37.33 -2.63 31.71
CA SER A 475 -37.29 -1.97 33.03
C SER A 475 -36.14 -2.37 33.98
N ALA A 476 -35.15 -1.47 34.07
CA ALA A 476 -34.47 -0.90 35.25
C ALA A 476 -33.53 -1.76 36.13
N SER A 477 -32.30 -1.27 36.32
CA SER A 477 -31.85 -0.78 37.63
C SER A 477 -30.53 0.00 37.53
N SER A 478 -30.56 1.20 38.11
CA SER A 478 -29.47 2.14 38.33
C SER A 478 -28.74 1.80 39.64
N ILE A 479 -27.40 1.71 39.62
CA ILE A 479 -26.56 1.83 40.82
C ILE A 479 -25.37 2.71 40.48
N SER A 480 -25.35 3.87 41.14
CA SER A 480 -24.26 4.83 41.26
C SER A 480 -23.26 4.37 42.31
N LEU A 481 -21.96 4.43 42.03
CA LEU A 481 -20.91 4.49 43.04
C LEU A 481 -19.73 5.30 42.51
N GLU A 482 -19.43 6.38 43.24
CA GLU A 482 -18.32 7.29 43.06
C GLU A 482 -16.98 6.57 43.30
N SER A 483 -15.95 6.93 42.54
CA SER A 483 -14.57 6.86 43.04
C SER A 483 -13.70 7.95 42.44
N SER A 484 -13.10 8.68 43.37
CA SER A 484 -12.25 9.85 43.29
C SER A 484 -11.06 9.80 42.34
N LEU A 485 -10.89 10.95 41.69
CA LEU A 485 -9.75 11.51 40.96
C LEU A 485 -8.37 11.35 41.62
N GLY A 486 -7.35 11.22 40.77
CA GLY A 486 -5.94 11.35 41.14
C GLY A 486 -4.98 11.17 39.95
N LEU A 487 -5.20 11.87 38.83
CA LEU A 487 -4.24 11.95 37.71
C LEU A 487 -3.58 13.33 37.71
N SER A 488 -2.26 13.36 37.86
CA SER A 488 -1.45 14.57 37.70
C SER A 488 -1.01 14.73 36.24
N ASN A 489 -1.45 15.83 35.64
CA ASN A 489 -1.15 16.32 34.31
C ASN A 489 0.33 16.67 34.11
N HIS A 490 0.92 16.21 33.00
CA HIS A 490 1.99 16.93 32.30
C HIS A 490 2.01 16.53 30.82
N SER A 491 1.18 17.19 30.01
CA SER A 491 1.31 17.26 28.55
C SER A 491 0.62 18.53 28.06
N SER A 492 1.38 19.61 27.89
CA SER A 492 0.96 20.81 27.15
C SER A 492 2.18 21.70 26.97
N GLN A 493 2.88 21.55 25.84
CA GLN A 493 3.67 22.61 25.17
C GLN A 493 4.50 21.99 24.04
N VAL A 494 3.88 21.62 22.90
CA VAL A 494 4.57 21.62 21.59
C VAL A 494 3.53 21.84 20.49
N LEU A 495 2.97 23.04 20.39
CA LEU A 495 2.21 23.48 19.21
C LEU A 495 2.42 24.98 19.02
N ALA A 496 3.59 25.35 18.50
CA ALA A 496 3.85 26.64 17.84
C ALA A 496 5.27 26.69 17.27
N SER A 497 5.55 25.97 16.17
CA SER A 497 6.63 26.32 15.23
C SER A 497 6.58 25.40 14.00
N GLN A 498 5.58 25.58 13.15
CA GLN A 498 5.60 25.07 11.77
C GLN A 498 5.42 26.24 10.81
N SER A 499 6.49 27.00 10.65
CA SER A 499 6.78 27.80 9.47
C SER A 499 8.26 27.61 9.17
N HIS A 500 8.55 27.15 7.95
CA HIS A 500 9.87 26.70 7.44
C HIS A 500 10.26 25.24 7.73
N ILE A 501 9.62 24.31 7.02
CA ILE A 501 10.30 23.07 6.63
C ILE A 501 11.28 23.45 5.51
N LYS A 502 12.52 23.77 5.88
CA LYS A 502 13.65 23.60 4.95
C LYS A 502 13.81 22.08 4.77
N LEU A 503 13.88 21.59 3.52
CA LEU A 503 14.50 20.31 3.23
C LEU A 503 15.96 20.38 3.74
N GLY A 504 16.15 19.98 4.98
CA GLY A 504 17.44 19.89 5.63
C GLY A 504 18.06 18.54 5.32
N ARG A 505 19.28 18.57 4.76
CA ARG A 505 20.19 17.42 4.74
C ARG A 505 20.13 16.68 6.07
N VAL A 506 19.77 15.41 6.04
CA VAL A 506 20.04 14.47 7.13
C VAL A 506 21.56 14.47 7.34
N THR A 507 22.03 15.13 8.39
CA THR A 507 23.44 15.13 8.78
C THR A 507 23.65 14.05 9.85
N SER A 508 24.74 13.30 9.70
CA SER A 508 25.04 12.09 10.45
C SER A 508 25.06 12.30 11.96
N CYS A 509 24.42 11.40 12.70
CA CYS A 509 24.53 11.32 14.15
C CYS A 509 25.95 10.88 14.56
N HIS A 510 26.65 11.71 15.33
CA HIS A 510 27.99 11.42 15.85
C HIS A 510 27.92 10.35 16.95
N LYS A 511 28.77 9.31 16.83
CA LYS A 511 29.06 8.35 17.90
C LYS A 511 29.60 9.09 19.13
N VAL A 512 28.83 9.09 20.22
CA VAL A 512 29.36 9.41 21.55
C VAL A 512 30.19 8.21 22.02
N LYS A 513 31.51 8.38 22.02
CA LYS A 513 32.45 7.49 22.73
C LYS A 513 32.24 7.69 24.24
N LEU A 514 31.70 6.68 24.92
CA LEU A 514 31.91 6.52 26.36
C LEU A 514 33.40 6.26 26.60
N LYS A 515 34.05 7.15 27.36
CA LYS A 515 35.37 6.88 27.95
C LYS A 515 35.17 6.19 29.29
N SER A 516 36.04 5.20 29.50
CA SER A 516 36.36 4.44 30.71
C SER A 516 36.15 5.14 32.02
#